data_AF-A0A3B8QYY4-F1
#
_entry.id   AF-A0A3B8QYY4-F1
#
_cell.length_a   1.000
_cell.length_b   1.000
_cell.length_c   1.000
_cell.angle_alpha   90.00
_cell.angle_beta   90.00
_cell.angle_gamma   90.00
#
_symmetry.space_group_name_H-M   'P 1'
#
loop_
_entity.id
_entity.type
_entity.pdbx_description
1 polymer ?
#
loop_
_entity_poly.entity_id
_entity_poly.type
_entity_poly.pdbx_seq_one_letter_code
_entity_poly.pdbx_strand_id
1 'polypeptide(L)'
;MFPRSEKKRILLIAAGAVLALAVIALYALVDPGAALFPRCPLKALTGFDCPGCGSQRAFHALLRGDIAGAWRYNAALFFAAPVIVLYFVSSGCRGRYPRLYAALNSPVAIAVIAVATAVWWVLRNH
;
A
#
# COMPACT_ATOMS: atom_id res chain seq x y z
N MET A 1 17.15 5.44 -32.49
CA MET A 1 17.93 6.23 -31.50
C MET A 1 16.94 7.01 -30.64
N PHE A 2 16.64 6.54 -29.42
CA PHE A 2 15.63 7.19 -28.55
C PHE A 2 16.07 8.60 -28.12
N PRO A 3 15.16 9.59 -28.10
CA PRO A 3 15.47 10.96 -27.68
C PRO A 3 16.03 11.01 -26.25
N ARG A 4 16.95 11.95 -25.99
CA ARG A 4 17.70 12.06 -24.72
C ARG A 4 16.80 12.18 -23.47
N SER A 5 15.58 12.68 -23.63
CA SER A 5 14.54 12.77 -22.59
C SER A 5 13.93 11.41 -22.22
N GLU A 6 13.83 10.49 -23.17
CA GLU A 6 13.24 9.16 -23.00
C GLU A 6 14.20 8.22 -22.27
N LYS A 7 15.51 8.31 -22.57
CA LYS A 7 16.56 7.60 -21.81
C LYS A 7 16.59 8.03 -20.34
N LYS A 8 16.48 9.33 -20.06
CA LYS A 8 16.39 9.84 -18.67
C LYS A 8 15.15 9.31 -17.94
N ARG A 9 13.99 9.27 -18.60
CA ARG A 9 12.76 8.69 -18.04
C ARG A 9 12.92 7.21 -17.73
N ILE A 10 13.50 6.43 -18.65
CA ILE A 10 13.74 5.00 -18.46
C ILE A 10 14.69 4.77 -17.26
N LEU A 11 15.77 5.55 -17.17
CA LEU A 11 16.71 5.46 -16.04
C LEU A 11 16.06 5.81 -14.70
N LEU A 12 15.19 6.83 -14.66
CA LEU A 12 14.47 7.20 -13.44
C LEU A 12 13.45 6.13 -13.02
N ILE A 13 12.73 5.54 -13.98
CA ILE A 13 11.79 4.44 -13.72
C ILE A 13 12.55 3.21 -13.21
N ALA A 14 13.66 2.85 -13.84
CA ALA A 14 14.49 1.73 -13.43
C ALA A 14 15.09 1.93 -12.03
N ALA A 15 15.62 3.13 -11.73
CA ALA A 15 16.13 3.46 -10.41
C ALA A 15 15.02 3.39 -9.33
N GLY A 16 13.83 3.92 -9.63
CA GLY A 16 12.67 3.82 -8.73
C GLY A 16 12.22 2.37 -8.49
N ALA A 17 12.22 1.53 -9.52
CA ALA A 17 11.88 0.11 -9.40
C ALA A 17 12.91 -0.66 -8.57
N VAL A 18 14.21 -0.40 -8.76
CA VAL A 18 15.28 -1.02 -7.96
C VAL A 18 15.17 -0.60 -6.49
N LEU A 19 14.91 0.68 -6.22
CA LEU A 19 14.70 1.16 -4.85
C LEU A 19 13.46 0.52 -4.21
N ALA A 20 12.35 0.43 -4.93
CA ALA A 20 11.14 -0.24 -4.45
C ALA A 20 11.40 -1.72 -4.13
N LEU A 21 12.09 -2.44 -5.02
CA LEU A 21 12.48 -3.84 -4.80
C LEU A 21 13.41 -3.99 -3.60
N ALA A 22 14.39 -3.10 -3.43
CA ALA A 22 15.27 -3.10 -2.27
C ALA A 22 14.50 -2.88 -0.96
N VAL A 23 13.56 -1.95 -0.94
CA VAL A 23 12.68 -1.71 0.22
C VAL A 23 11.79 -2.92 0.49
N ILE A 24 11.21 -3.53 -0.55
CA ILE A 24 10.39 -4.75 -0.42
C ILE A 24 11.23 -5.91 0.12
N ALA A 25 12.44 -6.12 -0.40
CA ALA A 25 13.34 -7.16 0.05
C ALA A 25 13.77 -6.95 1.50
N LEU A 26 14.10 -5.72 1.88
CA LEU A 26 14.38 -5.36 3.28
C LEU A 26 13.17 -5.70 4.17
N TYR A 27 11.96 -5.37 3.72
CA TYR A 27 10.72 -5.64 4.46
C TYR A 27 10.36 -7.13 4.51
N ALA A 28 10.80 -7.93 3.54
CA ALA A 28 10.64 -9.39 3.55
C ALA A 28 11.60 -10.05 4.53
N LEU A 29 12.83 -9.53 4.61
CA LEU A 29 13.92 -10.12 5.39
C LEU A 29 13.93 -9.66 6.86
N VAL A 30 13.41 -8.47 7.15
CA VAL A 30 13.35 -7.91 8.50
C VAL A 30 11.91 -7.94 9.00
N ASP A 31 11.67 -8.64 10.11
CA ASP A 31 10.35 -8.69 10.74
C ASP A 31 9.94 -7.28 11.24
N PRO A 32 8.86 -6.68 10.73
CA PRO A 32 8.38 -5.38 11.19
C PRO A 32 7.87 -5.39 12.64
N GLY A 33 7.67 -6.57 13.23
CA GLY A 33 7.38 -6.77 14.65
C GLY A 33 8.61 -6.89 15.55
N ALA A 34 9.82 -6.96 14.99
CA ALA A 34 11.06 -7.00 15.77
C ALA A 34 11.31 -5.66 16.49
N ALA A 35 12.03 -5.71 17.62
CA ALA A 35 12.32 -4.58 18.51
C ALA A 35 12.98 -3.35 17.82
N LEU A 36 13.45 -3.51 16.58
CA LEU A 36 14.08 -2.47 15.77
C LEU A 36 13.06 -1.45 15.20
N PHE A 37 11.77 -1.77 15.15
CA PHE A 37 10.72 -0.85 14.70
C PHE A 37 9.98 -0.21 15.88
N PRO A 38 9.71 1.11 15.84
CA PRO A 38 8.99 1.77 16.92
C PRO A 38 7.59 1.17 17.07
N ARG A 39 7.23 0.81 18.31
CA ARG A 39 5.89 0.33 18.64
C ARG A 39 4.87 1.40 18.25
N CYS A 40 3.75 0.98 17.64
CA CYS A 40 2.68 1.88 17.24
C CYS A 40 2.16 2.66 18.47
N PRO A 41 2.29 4.00 18.52
CA PRO A 41 1.84 4.78 19.66
C PRO A 41 0.31 4.67 19.85
N LEU A 42 -0.46 4.56 18.76
CA LEU A 42 -1.90 4.37 18.82
C LEU A 42 -2.26 3.06 19.54
N LYS A 43 -1.57 1.97 19.21
CA LYS A 43 -1.78 0.68 19.89
C LYS A 43 -1.32 0.71 21.33
N ALA A 44 -0.22 1.40 21.63
CA ALA A 44 0.25 1.57 23.00
C ALA A 44 -0.73 2.39 23.86
N LEU A 45 -1.38 3.40 23.28
CA LEU A 45 -2.32 4.29 23.99
C LEU A 45 -3.74 3.75 24.08
N THR A 46 -4.23 3.06 23.04
CA THR A 46 -5.65 2.67 22.92
C THR A 46 -5.87 1.15 22.90
N GLY A 47 -4.81 0.36 22.75
CA GLY A 47 -4.91 -1.09 22.48
C GLY A 47 -5.26 -1.44 21.03
N PHE A 48 -5.76 -0.48 20.23
CA PHE A 48 -6.21 -0.72 18.86
C PHE A 48 -5.07 -0.77 17.85
N ASP A 49 -5.17 -1.71 16.90
CA ASP A 49 -4.29 -1.73 15.74
C ASP A 49 -4.69 -0.62 14.77
N CYS A 50 -3.77 0.31 14.49
CA CYS A 50 -3.99 1.31 13.45
C CYS A 50 -3.99 0.64 12.06
N PRO A 51 -4.71 1.21 11.07
CA PRO A 51 -4.78 0.62 9.74
C PRO A 51 -3.40 0.50 9.07
N GLY A 52 -2.44 1.36 9.44
CA GLY A 52 -1.05 1.29 8.96
C GLY A 52 -0.28 0.07 9.49
N CYS A 53 -0.19 -0.10 10.82
CA CYS A 53 0.61 -1.17 11.43
C CYS A 53 0.03 -2.57 11.16
N GLY A 54 -1.30 -2.71 11.04
CA GLY A 54 -1.92 -3.96 10.60
C GLY A 54 -1.56 -4.30 9.14
N SER A 55 -1.53 -3.30 8.26
CA SER A 55 -1.15 -3.49 6.85
C SER A 55 0.31 -3.89 6.69
N GLN A 56 1.20 -3.34 7.52
CA GLN A 56 2.63 -3.70 7.53
C GLN A 56 2.85 -5.20 7.85
N ARG A 57 2.21 -5.70 8.90
CA ARG A 57 2.27 -7.13 9.26
C ARG A 57 1.60 -8.02 8.21
N ALA A 58 0.48 -7.57 7.65
CA ALA A 58 -0.21 -8.29 6.59
C ALA A 58 0.67 -8.41 5.32
N PHE A 59 1.31 -7.32 4.92
CA PHE A 59 2.24 -7.31 3.79
C PHE A 59 3.45 -8.21 4.02
N HIS A 60 4.03 -8.18 5.22
CA HIS A 60 5.12 -9.08 5.58
C HIS A 60 4.70 -10.55 5.57
N ALA A 61 3.49 -10.88 6.06
CA ALA A 61 2.93 -12.23 5.95
C ALA A 61 2.75 -12.67 4.49
N LEU A 62 2.24 -11.78 3.61
CA LEU A 62 2.15 -12.05 2.16
C LEU A 62 3.52 -12.34 1.55
N LEU A 63 4.56 -11.57 1.90
CA LEU A 63 5.93 -11.78 1.41
C LEU A 63 6.51 -13.13 1.83
N ARG A 64 6.05 -13.70 2.95
CA ARG A 64 6.41 -15.04 3.42
C ARG A 64 5.47 -16.14 2.90
N GLY A 65 4.48 -15.81 2.07
CA GLY A 65 3.49 -16.75 1.56
C GLY A 65 2.36 -17.11 2.54
N ASP A 66 2.29 -16.45 3.70
CA ASP A 66 1.27 -16.68 4.71
C ASP A 66 0.01 -15.82 4.44
N ILE A 67 -0.83 -16.30 3.53
CA ILE A 67 -2.08 -15.63 3.13
C ILE A 67 -3.07 -15.56 4.30
N ALA A 68 -3.17 -16.63 5.09
CA ALA A 68 -4.09 -16.70 6.22
C ALA A 68 -3.68 -15.70 7.33
N GLY A 69 -2.40 -15.63 7.66
CA GLY A 69 -1.85 -14.62 8.57
C GLY A 69 -2.05 -13.22 8.03
N ALA A 70 -1.83 -12.99 6.73
CA ALA A 70 -2.09 -11.68 6.12
C ALA A 70 -3.54 -11.23 6.26
N TRP A 71 -4.50 -12.13 6.02
CA TRP A 71 -5.93 -11.86 6.18
C TRP A 71 -6.27 -11.51 7.63
N ARG A 72 -5.73 -12.27 8.59
CA ARG A 72 -5.91 -12.02 10.02
C ARG A 72 -5.29 -10.68 10.45
N TYR A 73 -4.14 -10.31 9.89
CA TYR A 73 -3.48 -9.04 10.21
C TYR A 73 -4.21 -7.85 9.60
N ASN A 74 -4.70 -7.93 8.36
CA ASN A 74 -5.55 -6.91 7.77
C ASN A 74 -6.25 -7.38 6.47
N ALA A 75 -7.47 -7.90 6.57
CA ALA A 75 -8.25 -8.30 5.38
C ALA A 75 -8.54 -7.12 4.43
N ALA A 76 -8.67 -5.88 4.92
CA ALA A 76 -8.88 -4.73 4.04
C ALA A 76 -7.72 -4.49 3.07
N LEU A 77 -6.51 -5.00 3.35
CA LEU A 77 -5.39 -4.91 2.42
C LEU A 77 -5.69 -5.61 1.09
N PHE A 78 -6.44 -6.72 1.10
CA PHE A 78 -6.79 -7.48 -0.10
C PHE A 78 -7.72 -6.70 -1.04
N PHE A 79 -8.58 -5.84 -0.48
CA PHE A 79 -9.48 -4.98 -1.25
C PHE A 79 -8.81 -3.65 -1.62
N ALA A 80 -7.97 -3.11 -0.75
CA ALA A 80 -7.24 -1.87 -1.00
C ALA A 80 -6.14 -2.05 -2.07
N ALA A 81 -5.43 -3.19 -2.07
CA ALA A 81 -4.35 -3.47 -3.01
C ALA A 81 -4.74 -3.30 -4.50
N PRO A 82 -5.83 -3.90 -5.02
CA PRO A 82 -6.23 -3.71 -6.41
C PRO A 82 -6.62 -2.25 -6.71
N VAL A 83 -7.25 -1.54 -5.76
CA VAL A 83 -7.59 -0.11 -5.92
C VAL A 83 -6.34 0.75 -6.03
N ILE A 84 -5.33 0.48 -5.19
CA ILE A 84 -4.03 1.15 -5.21
C ILE A 84 -3.31 0.89 -6.55
N VAL A 85 -3.31 -0.36 -7.03
CA VAL A 85 -2.74 -0.71 -8.34
C VAL A 85 -3.45 0.04 -9.47
N LEU A 86 -4.79 0.04 -9.48
CA LEU A 86 -5.58 0.78 -10.48
C LEU A 86 -5.29 2.28 -10.44
N TYR A 87 -5.10 2.86 -9.25
CA TYR A 87 -4.71 4.26 -9.11
C TYR A 87 -3.35 4.55 -9.75
N PHE A 88 -2.32 3.74 -9.45
CA PHE A 88 -0.99 3.95 -10.04
C PHE A 88 -0.98 3.72 -11.56
N VAL A 89 -1.67 2.70 -12.04
CA VAL A 89 -1.81 2.43 -13.48
C VAL A 89 -2.54 3.57 -14.19
N SER A 90 -3.67 4.03 -13.64
CA SER A 90 -4.42 5.15 -14.24
C SER A 90 -3.64 6.46 -14.20
N SER A 91 -2.81 6.68 -13.18
CA SER A 91 -1.94 7.85 -13.06
C SER A 91 -0.80 7.82 -14.09
N GLY A 92 -0.15 6.67 -14.27
CA GLY A 92 0.91 6.48 -15.27
C GLY A 92 0.37 6.51 -16.71
N CYS A 93 -0.87 6.06 -16.91
CA CYS A 93 -1.55 6.01 -18.20
C CYS A 93 -2.71 7.02 -18.30
N ARG A 94 -2.55 8.22 -17.72
CA ARG A 94 -3.64 9.24 -17.67
C ARG A 94 -4.23 9.60 -19.03
N GLY A 95 -3.43 9.55 -20.10
CA GLY A 95 -3.89 9.79 -21.48
C GLY A 95 -4.68 8.64 -22.09
N ARG A 96 -4.47 7.41 -21.62
CA ARG A 96 -5.20 6.20 -22.06
C ARG A 96 -6.49 5.99 -21.26
N TYR A 97 -6.48 6.32 -19.95
CA TYR A 97 -7.58 6.09 -19.03
C TYR A 97 -8.01 7.35 -18.25
N PRO A 98 -8.38 8.46 -18.92
CA PRO A 98 -8.69 9.73 -18.25
C PRO A 98 -9.91 9.65 -17.34
N ARG A 99 -10.95 8.88 -17.73
CA ARG A 99 -12.17 8.69 -16.92
C ARG A 99 -11.91 7.91 -15.63
N LEU A 100 -11.08 6.86 -15.70
CA LEU A 100 -10.71 6.08 -14.52
C LEU A 100 -9.90 6.91 -13.54
N TYR A 101 -8.91 7.66 -14.04
CA TYR A 101 -8.13 8.57 -13.21
C TYR A 101 -9.02 9.62 -12.53
N ALA A 102 -9.92 10.27 -13.27
CA ALA A 102 -10.85 11.26 -12.71
C ALA A 102 -11.81 10.66 -11.67
N ALA A 103 -12.32 9.46 -11.89
CA ALA A 103 -13.20 8.78 -10.94
C ALA A 103 -12.46 8.45 -9.63
N LEU A 104 -11.25 7.87 -9.71
CA LEU A 104 -10.44 7.51 -8.54
C LEU A 104 -9.94 8.73 -7.76
N ASN A 105 -9.77 9.88 -8.41
CA ASN A 105 -9.37 11.14 -7.78
C ASN A 105 -10.56 12.05 -7.43
N SER A 106 -11.80 11.57 -7.59
CA SER A 106 -12.97 12.36 -7.22
C SER A 106 -13.05 12.49 -5.68
N PRO A 107 -13.47 13.64 -5.14
CA PRO A 107 -13.67 13.81 -3.69
C PRO A 107 -14.59 12.75 -3.10
N VAL A 108 -15.60 12.31 -3.88
CA VAL A 108 -16.53 11.25 -3.49
C VAL A 108 -15.80 9.91 -3.34
N ALA A 109 -14.97 9.50 -4.31
CA ALA A 109 -14.21 8.25 -4.21
C ALA A 109 -13.24 8.28 -3.02
N ILE A 110 -12.54 9.40 -2.80
CA ILE A 110 -11.64 9.57 -1.66
C ILE A 110 -12.42 9.47 -0.34
N ALA A 111 -13.56 10.15 -0.23
CA ALA A 111 -14.42 10.09 0.95
C ALA A 111 -14.94 8.67 1.20
N VAL A 112 -15.40 7.97 0.16
CA VAL A 112 -15.88 6.58 0.27
C VAL A 112 -14.76 5.66 0.74
N ILE A 113 -13.56 5.75 0.18
CA ILE A 113 -12.40 4.94 0.60
C ILE A 113 -12.02 5.25 2.05
N ALA A 114 -12.00 6.53 2.43
CA ALA A 114 -11.67 6.97 3.79
C ALA A 114 -12.69 6.45 4.81
N VAL A 115 -13.98 6.61 4.53
CA VAL A 115 -15.08 6.11 5.37
C VAL A 115 -15.04 4.59 5.46
N ALA A 116 -14.88 3.88 4.33
CA ALA A 116 -14.77 2.43 4.33
C ALA A 116 -13.58 1.93 5.16
N THR A 117 -12.43 2.61 5.08
CA THR A 117 -11.24 2.30 5.89
C THR A 117 -11.49 2.56 7.38
N ALA A 118 -12.14 3.67 7.72
CA ALA A 118 -12.48 4.00 9.10
C ALA A 118 -13.51 3.01 9.69
N VAL A 119 -14.57 2.68 8.94
CA VAL A 119 -15.58 1.70 9.34
C VAL A 119 -14.94 0.33 9.54
N TRP A 120 -14.16 -0.16 8.57
CA TRP A 120 -13.42 -1.41 8.72
C TRP A 120 -12.52 -1.39 9.96
N TRP A 121 -11.80 -0.29 10.18
CA TRP A 121 -10.92 -0.12 11.33
C TRP A 121 -11.66 -0.19 12.66
N VAL A 122 -12.84 0.43 12.77
CA VAL A 122 -13.70 0.31 13.95
C VAL A 122 -14.16 -1.13 14.12
N LEU A 123 -14.78 -1.72 13.08
CA LEU A 123 -15.36 -3.07 13.14
C LEU A 123 -14.35 -4.17 13.50
N ARG A 124 -13.09 -4.04 13.08
CA ARG A 124 -12.05 -5.05 13.35
C ARG A 124 -11.42 -4.96 14.75
N ASN A 125 -11.65 -3.85 15.45
CA ASN A 125 -11.01 -3.53 16.73
C ASN A 125 -12.00 -3.61 17.91
N HIS A 126 -13.29 -3.78 17.63
CA HIS A 126 -14.32 -4.16 18.61
C HIS A 126 -14.49 -5.67 18.65
#